data_AF-Q25BS7-F1
#
_entry.id   AF-Q25BS7-F1
#
_cell.length_a   1.000
_cell.length_b   1.000
_cell.length_c   1.000
_cell.angle_alpha   90.00
_cell.angle_beta   90.00
_cell.angle_gamma   90.00
#
_symmetry.space_group_name_H-M   'P 1'
#
loop_
_entity.id
_entity.type
_entity.pdbx_description
1 polymer ?
#
loop_
_entity_poly.entity_id
_entity_poly.type
_entity_poly.pdbx_seq_one_letter_code
_entity_poly.pdbx_strand_id
1 'polypeptide(L)'
;KAIGKVIDNNNGLAALNNQNGSLLAGAYAISTLITEKLSKLKNSEELNKKIKEAKNCSEAFTKKLKEKHAELGAANGATTDENAKKAILKT
;
A
#
# COMPACT_ATOMS: atom_id res chain seq x y z
N LYS A 1 -9.64 -1.04 3.86
CA LYS A 1 -10.83 -1.83 4.29
C LYS A 1 -10.50 -2.82 5.41
N ALA A 2 -9.40 -3.57 5.34
CA ALA A 2 -9.00 -4.54 6.38
C ALA A 2 -8.08 -3.97 7.49
N ILE A 3 -7.97 -2.63 7.61
CA ILE A 3 -7.15 -2.02 8.67
C ILE A 3 -7.82 -2.28 10.02
N GLY A 4 -7.04 -2.75 11.00
CA GLY A 4 -7.54 -3.07 12.34
C GLY A 4 -8.47 -4.27 12.35
N LYS A 5 -8.30 -5.21 11.43
CA LYS A 5 -9.18 -6.36 11.24
C LYS A 5 -8.44 -7.69 11.27
N VAL A 6 -9.17 -8.74 11.65
CA VAL A 6 -8.77 -10.14 11.53
C VAL A 6 -9.94 -10.93 10.94
N ILE A 7 -9.63 -12.05 10.29
CA ILE A 7 -10.65 -12.99 9.84
C ILE A 7 -11.30 -13.64 11.07
N ASP A 8 -12.63 -13.61 11.13
CA ASP A 8 -13.40 -14.34 12.14
C ASP A 8 -13.98 -15.65 11.57
N ASN A 9 -14.55 -16.49 12.44
CA ASN A 9 -15.13 -17.77 12.02
C ASN A 9 -16.53 -17.64 11.36
N ASN A 10 -17.10 -16.44 11.29
CA ASN A 10 -18.44 -16.16 10.78
C ASN A 10 -18.37 -15.55 9.37
N ASN A 11 -17.32 -15.89 8.61
CA ASN A 11 -17.00 -15.32 7.28
C ASN A 11 -16.88 -13.79 7.28
N GLY A 12 -16.55 -13.20 8.43
CA GLY A 12 -16.50 -11.76 8.67
C GLY A 12 -15.11 -11.24 8.98
N LEU A 13 -15.07 -9.93 9.25
CA LEU A 13 -13.89 -9.21 9.73
C LEU A 13 -14.16 -8.68 11.14
N ALA A 14 -13.61 -9.35 12.14
CA ALA A 14 -13.61 -8.88 13.52
C ALA A 14 -12.53 -7.81 13.74
N ALA A 15 -12.61 -7.09 14.85
CA ALA A 15 -11.62 -6.08 15.22
C ALA A 15 -10.32 -6.73 15.74
N LEU A 16 -9.18 -6.30 15.22
CA LEU A 16 -7.84 -6.56 15.74
C LEU A 16 -6.99 -5.31 15.52
N ASN A 17 -7.17 -4.36 16.42
CA ASN A 17 -6.60 -3.03 16.27
C ASN A 17 -5.07 -3.07 16.32
N ASN A 18 -4.44 -2.18 15.57
CA ASN A 18 -3.00 -1.87 15.62
C ASN A 18 -2.07 -3.04 15.25
N GLN A 19 -2.54 -3.99 14.45
CA GLN A 19 -1.71 -5.10 13.92
C GLN A 19 -1.68 -5.09 12.38
N ASN A 20 -1.29 -3.96 11.79
CA ASN A 20 -1.41 -3.73 10.35
C ASN A 20 -0.11 -3.98 9.55
N GLY A 21 0.97 -4.44 10.19
CA GLY A 21 2.27 -4.56 9.53
C GLY A 21 2.28 -5.45 8.28
N SER A 22 1.65 -6.63 8.34
CA SER A 22 1.56 -7.55 7.19
C SER A 22 0.68 -6.99 6.07
N LEU A 23 -0.42 -6.31 6.42
CA LEU A 23 -1.29 -5.62 5.46
C LEU A 23 -0.51 -4.53 4.70
N LEU A 24 0.32 -3.75 5.41
CA LEU A 24 1.14 -2.70 4.80
C LEU A 24 2.30 -3.27 3.95
N ALA A 25 2.92 -4.37 4.38
CA ALA A 25 3.89 -5.08 3.56
C ALA A 25 3.27 -5.55 2.23
N GLY A 26 2.03 -6.06 2.27
CA GLY A 26 1.26 -6.39 1.07
C GLY A 26 0.98 -5.18 0.19
N ALA A 27 0.56 -4.06 0.77
CA ALA A 27 0.34 -2.82 0.02
C ALA A 27 1.62 -2.30 -0.67
N TYR A 28 2.78 -2.39 0.00
CA TYR A 28 4.08 -2.05 -0.58
C TYR A 28 4.49 -2.97 -1.73
N ALA A 29 4.24 -4.28 -1.60
CA ALA A 29 4.49 -5.23 -2.69
C ALA A 29 3.63 -4.90 -3.92
N ILE A 30 2.34 -4.60 -3.73
CA ILE A 30 1.44 -4.20 -4.81
C ILE A 30 1.85 -2.85 -5.42
N SER A 31 2.29 -1.87 -4.63
CA SER A 31 2.75 -0.58 -5.16
C SER A 31 3.98 -0.73 -6.07
N THR A 32 4.90 -1.61 -5.68
CA THR A 32 6.08 -1.95 -6.49
C THR A 32 5.66 -2.65 -7.78
N LEU A 33 4.70 -3.59 -7.72
CA LEU A 33 4.18 -4.29 -8.89
C LEU A 33 3.47 -3.33 -9.87
N ILE A 34 2.74 -2.33 -9.38
CA ILE A 34 2.11 -1.30 -10.21
C ILE A 34 3.17 -0.56 -11.03
N THR A 35 4.26 -0.10 -10.40
CA THR A 35 5.38 0.57 -11.08
C THR A 35 6.00 -0.31 -12.17
N GLU A 36 6.17 -1.61 -11.88
CA GLU A 36 6.71 -2.58 -12.84
C GLU A 36 5.79 -2.74 -14.05
N LYS A 37 4.47 -2.90 -13.83
CA LYS A 37 3.48 -3.04 -14.90
C LYS A 37 3.40 -1.78 -15.77
N LEU A 38 3.43 -0.59 -15.15
CA LEU A 38 3.48 0.69 -15.85
C LEU A 38 4.73 0.81 -16.74
N SER A 39 5.88 0.30 -16.27
CA SER A 39 7.13 0.31 -17.05
C SER A 39 7.11 -0.63 -18.26
N LYS A 40 6.21 -1.63 -18.28
CA LYS A 40 6.10 -2.63 -19.36
C LYS A 40 4.97 -2.35 -20.35
N LEU A 41 4.11 -1.36 -20.08
CA LEU A 41 3.02 -0.97 -20.96
C LEU A 41 3.56 -0.28 -22.23
N LYS A 42 3.39 -0.92 -23.39
CA LYS A 42 3.70 -0.33 -24.71
C LYS A 42 2.47 0.39 -25.25
N ASN A 43 2.57 1.67 -25.60
CA ASN A 43 1.46 2.47 -26.12
C ASN A 43 1.93 3.57 -27.10
N SER A 44 0.98 4.30 -27.70
CA SER A 44 1.24 5.47 -28.54
C SER A 44 1.87 6.64 -27.77
N GLU A 45 2.44 7.61 -28.49
CA GLU A 45 3.12 8.78 -27.90
C GLU A 45 2.24 9.56 -26.91
N GLU A 46 0.95 9.74 -27.21
CA GLU A 46 0.03 10.46 -26.33
C GLU A 46 -0.19 9.73 -24.99
N LEU A 47 -0.28 8.39 -25.02
CA LEU A 47 -0.46 7.59 -23.81
C LEU A 47 0.85 7.48 -23.00
N ASN A 48 2.02 7.60 -23.63
CA ASN A 48 3.31 7.54 -22.94
C ASN A 48 3.44 8.63 -21.87
N LYS A 49 2.91 9.83 -22.11
CA LYS A 49 2.90 10.90 -21.10
C LYS A 49 2.06 10.51 -19.87
N LYS A 50 0.85 10.00 -20.08
CA LYS A 50 -0.06 9.56 -19.00
C LYS A 50 0.53 8.38 -18.21
N ILE A 51 1.19 7.44 -18.89
CA ILE A 51 1.89 6.31 -18.26
C ILE A 51 3.05 6.81 -17.40
N LYS A 52 3.84 7.77 -17.91
CA LYS A 52 4.94 8.37 -17.15
C LYS A 52 4.45 9.09 -15.89
N GLU A 53 3.35 9.84 -15.99
CA GLU A 53 2.72 10.49 -14.83
C GLU A 53 2.26 9.45 -13.79
N ALA A 54 1.52 8.42 -14.22
CA ALA A 54 1.09 7.35 -13.33
C ALA A 54 2.29 6.62 -12.68
N LYS A 55 3.35 6.38 -13.44
CA LYS A 55 4.58 5.76 -12.95
C LYS A 55 5.23 6.60 -11.87
N ASN A 56 5.42 7.90 -12.11
CA ASN A 56 5.99 8.82 -11.13
C ASN A 56 5.17 8.83 -9.83
N CYS A 57 3.83 8.81 -9.92
CA CYS A 57 2.97 8.71 -8.74
C CYS A 57 3.15 7.39 -8.00
N SER A 58 3.25 6.25 -8.70
CA SER A 58 3.48 4.94 -8.09
C SER A 58 4.85 4.83 -7.41
N GLU A 59 5.89 5.42 -8.00
CA GLU A 59 7.23 5.50 -7.43
C GLU A 59 7.25 6.40 -6.19
N ALA A 60 6.61 7.57 -6.25
CA ALA A 60 6.51 8.49 -5.12
C ALA A 60 5.77 7.85 -3.94
N PHE A 61 4.67 7.14 -4.20
CA PHE A 61 3.93 6.42 -3.17
C PHE A 61 4.78 5.32 -2.53
N THR A 62 5.41 4.46 -3.35
CA THR A 62 6.28 3.37 -2.87
C THR A 62 7.46 3.90 -2.05
N LYS A 63 8.08 4.99 -2.51
CA LYS A 63 9.16 5.69 -1.80
C LYS A 63 8.68 6.20 -0.44
N LYS A 64 7.49 6.81 -0.39
CA LYS A 64 6.95 7.34 0.87
C LYS A 64 6.69 6.26 1.92
N LEU A 65 6.17 5.11 1.50
CA LEU A 65 6.03 3.94 2.39
C LEU A 65 7.37 3.50 2.96
N LYS A 66 8.41 3.43 2.12
CA LYS A 66 9.77 3.07 2.54
C LYS A 66 10.38 4.09 3.51
N GLU A 67 10.23 5.39 3.24
CA GLU A 67 10.71 6.45 4.15
C GLU A 67 10.06 6.35 5.54
N LYS A 68 8.83 5.87 5.61
CA LYS A 68 8.05 5.70 6.85
C LYS A 68 8.21 4.33 7.49
N HIS A 69 9.25 3.56 7.14
CA HIS A 69 9.45 2.19 7.64
C HIS A 69 9.44 2.08 9.17
N ALA A 70 9.91 3.08 9.92
CA ALA A 70 9.88 3.04 11.38
C ALA A 70 8.45 3.05 11.95
N GLU A 71 7.53 3.74 11.28
CA GLU A 71 6.11 3.84 11.67
C GLU A 71 5.28 2.68 11.09
N LEU A 72 5.60 2.26 9.85
CA LEU A 72 4.83 1.31 9.05
C LEU A 72 5.33 -0.14 9.13
N GLY A 73 6.57 -0.33 9.58
CA GLY A 73 7.23 -1.61 9.80
C GLY A 73 7.52 -1.85 11.28
N ALA A 74 6.60 -1.42 12.16
CA ALA A 74 6.73 -1.59 13.60
C ALA A 74 6.89 -3.08 13.97
N ALA A 75 7.67 -3.34 15.02
CA ALA A 75 7.98 -4.69 15.48
C ALA A 75 6.69 -5.50 15.75
N ASN A 76 6.75 -6.81 15.47
CA ASN A 76 5.61 -7.73 15.62
C ASN A 76 4.34 -7.29 14.88
N GLY A 77 4.48 -6.49 13.82
CA GLY A 77 3.37 -5.99 13.04
C GLY A 77 2.52 -4.91 13.72
N ALA A 78 3.01 -4.33 14.83
CA ALA A 78 2.27 -3.42 15.72
C ALA A 78 2.00 -2.01 15.14
N THR A 79 1.89 -1.88 13.81
CA THR A 79 1.55 -0.60 13.19
C THR A 79 0.10 -0.23 13.50
N THR A 80 -0.07 0.96 14.07
CA THR A 80 -1.36 1.48 14.50
C THR A 80 -2.34 1.62 13.34
N ASP A 81 -3.64 1.54 13.66
CA ASP A 81 -4.70 1.77 12.66
C ASP A 81 -4.60 3.17 12.08
N GLU A 82 -4.20 4.16 12.89
CA GLU A 82 -3.99 5.54 12.45
C GLU A 82 -2.86 5.64 11.43
N ASN A 83 -1.70 5.04 11.70
CA ASN A 83 -0.57 5.05 10.76
C ASN A 83 -0.91 4.28 9.48
N ALA A 84 -1.62 3.16 9.60
CA ALA A 84 -2.11 2.42 8.45
C ALA A 84 -3.10 3.23 7.60
N LYS A 85 -4.02 3.98 8.23
CA LYS A 85 -4.96 4.87 7.52
C LYS A 85 -4.21 5.99 6.80
N LYS A 86 -3.27 6.65 7.47
CA LYS A 86 -2.40 7.67 6.84
C LYS A 86 -1.63 7.14 5.62
N ALA A 87 -1.29 5.85 5.63
CA ALA A 87 -0.55 5.22 4.55
C ALA A 87 -1.42 4.80 3.35
N ILE A 88 -2.56 4.13 3.58
CA ILE A 88 -3.29 3.43 2.50
C ILE A 88 -4.80 3.72 2.45
N LEU A 89 -5.34 4.59 3.31
CA LEU A 89 -6.73 5.04 3.22
C LEU A 89 -6.78 6.40 2.54
N LYS A 90 -7.27 6.43 1.29
CA LYS A 90 -7.40 7.66 0.50
C LYS A 90 -8.52 8.59 1.01
N THR A 91 -9.53 8.05 1.69
CA THR A 91 -10.80 8.72 2.05
C THR A 91 -11.18 8.46 3.48
#